data_AF-A0ABD4Q6P5-F1
#
_entry.id   AF-A0ABD4Q6P5-F1
#
_cell.length_a   1.000
_cell.length_b   1.000
_cell.length_c   1.000
_cell.angle_alpha   90.00
_cell.angle_beta   90.00
_cell.angle_gamma   90.00
#
_symmetry.space_group_name_H-M   'P 1'
#
loop_
_entity.id
_entity.type
_entity.pdbx_description
1 polymer ?
#
loop_
_entity_poly.entity_id
_entity_poly.type
_entity_poly.pdbx_seq_one_letter_code
_entity_poly.pdbx_strand_id
1 'polypeptide(L)'
;EQCSPYTVHYAFDTVALAKGTGAAVVEAGGKSWYFVTADYAFGHALEADTTKIIEARGGKVLGSVKTPLNASDFSSFMLQAQNSKAQI
;
A
#
# COMPACT_ATOMS: atom_id res chain seq x y z
N GLU A 1 -16.23 0.43 -7.02
CA GLU A 1 -15.98 0.08 -8.43
C GLU A 1 -17.22 0.22 -9.31
N GLN A 2 -17.39 1.38 -9.93
CA GLN A 2 -18.33 1.58 -11.04
C GLN A 2 -17.58 1.27 -12.34
N CYS A 3 -17.53 -0.01 -12.71
CA CYS A 3 -16.95 -0.41 -13.99
C CYS A 3 -17.89 0.03 -15.13
N SER A 4 -17.36 0.79 -16.10
CA SER A 4 -18.04 1.14 -17.35
C SER A 4 -17.22 0.64 -18.53
N PRO A 5 -17.84 0.02 -19.55
CA PRO A 5 -17.14 -0.44 -20.75
C PRO A 5 -16.55 0.70 -21.59
N TYR A 6 -16.87 1.96 -21.28
CA TYR A 6 -16.41 3.14 -22.01
C TYR A 6 -15.31 3.92 -21.27
N THR A 7 -14.91 3.51 -20.06
CA THR A 7 -13.87 4.18 -19.29
C THR A 7 -12.53 3.53 -19.54
N VAL A 8 -11.60 4.27 -20.15
CA VAL A 8 -10.22 3.83 -20.34
C VAL A 8 -9.32 4.58 -19.36
N HIS A 9 -8.62 3.84 -18.51
CA HIS A 9 -7.61 4.38 -17.61
C HIS A 9 -6.22 4.17 -18.23
N TYR A 10 -5.59 5.26 -18.69
CA TYR A 10 -4.29 5.22 -19.36
C TYR A 10 -3.10 5.30 -18.39
N ALA A 11 -3.33 5.75 -17.15
CA ALA A 11 -2.31 5.82 -16.10
C ALA A 11 -2.21 4.49 -15.36
N PHE A 12 -1.13 4.29 -14.60
CA PHE A 12 -0.95 3.09 -13.78
C PHE A 12 -2.08 2.98 -12.75
N ASP A 13 -2.81 1.87 -12.78
CA ASP A 13 -3.76 1.53 -11.73
C ASP A 13 -3.03 0.98 -10.49
N THR A 14 -3.76 0.84 -9.40
CA THR A 14 -3.23 0.34 -8.12
C THR A 14 -2.66 -1.06 -8.25
N VAL A 15 -3.24 -1.89 -9.11
CA VAL A 15 -2.77 -3.25 -9.39
C VAL A 15 -1.41 -3.23 -10.10
N ALA A 16 -1.20 -2.35 -11.09
CA ALA A 16 0.05 -2.21 -11.81
C ALA A 16 1.17 -1.70 -10.89
N LEU A 17 0.87 -0.70 -10.04
CA LEU A 17 1.82 -0.19 -9.05
C LEU A 17 2.18 -1.23 -7.99
N ALA A 18 1.17 -1.93 -7.47
CA ALA A 18 1.34 -2.96 -6.46
C ALA A 18 2.09 -4.19 -7.01
N LYS A 19 1.83 -4.60 -8.26
CA LYS A 19 2.53 -5.71 -8.92
C LYS A 19 3.96 -5.38 -9.29
N GLY A 20 4.27 -4.15 -9.68
CA GLY A 20 5.64 -3.74 -9.97
C GLY A 20 6.46 -3.63 -8.69
N THR A 21 6.11 -2.65 -7.86
CA THR A 21 6.89 -2.27 -6.69
C THR A 21 6.76 -3.29 -5.56
N GLY A 22 5.55 -3.72 -5.23
CA GLY A 22 5.30 -4.67 -4.15
C GLY A 22 5.94 -6.03 -4.38
N ALA A 23 5.88 -6.55 -5.62
CA ALA A 23 6.54 -7.80 -5.97
C ALA A 23 8.06 -7.74 -5.82
N ALA A 24 8.68 -6.71 -6.42
CA ALA A 24 10.13 -6.55 -6.45
C ALA A 24 10.71 -6.42 -5.04
N VAL A 25 10.04 -5.68 -4.15
CA VAL A 25 10.50 -5.48 -2.77
C VAL A 25 10.40 -6.77 -1.95
N VAL A 26 9.33 -7.57 -2.15
CA VAL A 26 9.22 -8.88 -1.47
C VAL A 26 10.29 -9.85 -1.96
N GLU A 27 10.56 -9.88 -3.28
CA GLU A 27 11.65 -10.68 -3.86
C GLU A 27 13.03 -10.25 -3.36
N ALA A 28 13.24 -8.96 -3.14
CA ALA A 28 14.46 -8.41 -2.55
C ALA A 28 14.62 -8.71 -1.04
N GLY A 29 13.63 -9.37 -0.42
CA GLY A 29 13.68 -9.81 0.97
C GLY A 29 12.85 -8.99 1.97
N GLY A 30 12.09 -7.98 1.50
CA GLY A 30 11.15 -7.22 2.32
C GLY A 30 9.89 -8.03 2.63
N LYS A 31 9.92 -8.81 3.70
CA LYS A 31 8.86 -9.78 4.04
C LYS A 31 7.84 -9.25 5.05
N SER A 32 8.13 -8.17 5.78
CA SER A 32 7.15 -7.54 6.70
C SER A 32 6.93 -6.08 6.37
N TRP A 33 5.67 -5.69 6.23
CA TRP A 33 5.25 -4.37 5.75
C TRP A 33 4.35 -3.65 6.74
N TYR A 34 4.45 -2.32 6.79
CA TYR A 34 3.50 -1.45 7.47
C TYR A 34 3.03 -0.35 6.53
N PHE A 35 1.72 -0.16 6.39
CA PHE A 35 1.18 0.86 5.48
C PHE A 35 0.93 2.19 6.17
N VAL A 36 1.40 3.27 5.56
CA VAL A 36 0.94 4.63 5.85
C VAL A 36 0.13 5.08 4.63
N THR A 37 -1.18 5.03 4.74
CA THR A 37 -2.10 5.13 3.60
C THR A 37 -2.84 6.47 3.61
N ALA A 38 -2.88 7.16 2.48
CA ALA A 38 -3.73 8.34 2.35
C ALA A 38 -5.22 7.96 2.44
N ASP A 39 -5.99 8.68 3.27
CA ASP A 39 -7.38 8.32 3.59
C ASP A 39 -8.38 8.75 2.51
N TYR A 40 -8.29 8.12 1.34
CA TYR A 40 -9.27 8.24 0.27
C TYR A 40 -9.24 7.00 -0.63
N ALA A 41 -10.18 6.94 -1.59
CA ALA A 41 -10.44 5.75 -2.40
C ALA A 41 -9.19 5.13 -3.05
N PHE A 42 -8.30 5.93 -3.65
CA PHE A 42 -7.07 5.42 -4.27
C PHE A 42 -6.12 4.80 -3.25
N GLY A 43 -5.92 5.45 -2.10
CA GLY A 43 -5.03 4.92 -1.06
C GLY A 43 -5.55 3.58 -0.51
N HIS A 44 -6.85 3.48 -0.30
CA HIS A 44 -7.48 2.23 0.16
C HIS A 44 -7.35 1.11 -0.87
N ALA A 45 -7.58 1.41 -2.16
CA ALA A 45 -7.41 0.44 -3.24
C ALA A 45 -5.95 -0.02 -3.36
N LEU A 46 -4.99 0.90 -3.27
CA LEU A 46 -3.57 0.59 -3.35
C LEU A 46 -3.10 -0.28 -2.18
N GLU A 47 -3.51 0.03 -0.95
CA GLU A 47 -3.21 -0.77 0.24
C GLU A 47 -3.75 -2.20 0.08
N ALA A 48 -5.00 -2.34 -0.36
CA ALA A 48 -5.64 -3.63 -0.54
C ALA A 48 -4.97 -4.48 -1.62
N ASP A 49 -4.64 -3.89 -2.77
CA ASP A 49 -3.99 -4.61 -3.87
C ASP A 49 -2.56 -4.99 -3.54
N THR A 50 -1.82 -4.10 -2.85
CA THR A 50 -0.45 -4.38 -2.41
C THR A 50 -0.41 -5.47 -1.33
N THR A 51 -1.34 -5.43 -0.37
CA THR A 51 -1.47 -6.46 0.66
C THR A 51 -1.64 -7.85 0.06
N LYS A 52 -2.56 -8.01 -0.91
CA LYS A 52 -2.78 -9.29 -1.61
C LYS A 52 -1.50 -9.83 -2.27
N ILE A 53 -0.68 -8.95 -2.85
CA ILE A 53 0.55 -9.33 -3.54
C ILE A 53 1.64 -9.71 -2.54
N ILE A 54 1.76 -8.96 -1.44
CA ILE A 54 2.69 -9.27 -0.35
C ILE A 54 2.38 -10.66 0.21
N GLU A 55 1.12 -10.92 0.56
CA GLU A 55 0.67 -12.21 1.10
C GLU A 55 0.87 -13.35 0.10
N ALA A 56 0.51 -13.15 -1.17
CA ALA A 56 0.70 -14.14 -2.23
C ALA A 56 2.18 -14.52 -2.45
N ARG A 57 3.11 -13.62 -2.10
CA ARG A 57 4.57 -13.82 -2.22
C ARG A 57 5.23 -14.21 -0.90
N GLY A 58 4.44 -14.57 0.11
CA GLY A 58 4.94 -15.06 1.41
C GLY A 58 5.46 -13.96 2.35
N GLY A 59 5.12 -12.71 2.08
CA GLY A 59 5.26 -11.60 3.02
C GLY A 59 4.04 -11.47 3.94
N LYS A 60 4.12 -10.54 4.89
CA LYS A 60 3.06 -10.22 5.84
C LYS A 60 2.93 -8.71 6.04
N VAL A 61 1.71 -8.27 6.31
CA VAL A 61 1.43 -6.89 6.72
C VAL A 61 1.25 -6.87 8.24
N LEU A 62 2.06 -6.06 8.93
CA LEU A 62 2.07 -5.95 10.39
C LEU A 62 1.11 -4.89 10.93
N GLY A 63 0.61 -4.03 10.05
CA GLY A 63 -0.39 -3.03 10.38
C GLY A 63 -0.51 -1.97 9.31
N SER A 64 -1.46 -1.07 9.51
CA SER A 64 -1.59 0.13 8.70
C SER A 64 -2.13 1.29 9.52
N VAL A 65 -1.85 2.50 9.07
CA VAL A 65 -2.44 3.72 9.57
C VAL A 65 -2.86 4.59 8.41
N LYS A 66 -4.00 5.27 8.57
CA LYS A 66 -4.55 6.17 7.56
C LYS A 66 -4.24 7.61 7.92
N THR A 67 -3.75 8.36 6.95
CA THR A 67 -3.38 9.77 7.11
C THR A 67 -4.38 10.67 6.39
N PRO A 68 -4.84 11.76 7.01
CA PRO A 68 -5.68 12.76 6.33
C PRO A 68 -5.00 13.28 5.06
N LEU A 69 -5.80 13.59 4.03
CA LEU A 69 -5.28 14.06 2.73
C LEU A 69 -4.48 15.39 2.86
N ASN A 70 -4.80 16.20 3.86
CA ASN A 70 -4.17 17.49 4.14
C ASN A 70 -3.21 17.45 5.35
N ALA A 71 -2.76 16.26 5.77
CA ALA A 71 -1.82 16.15 6.88
C ALA A 71 -0.49 16.84 6.52
N SER A 72 -0.09 17.83 7.32
CA SER A 72 1.20 18.51 7.19
C SER A 72 2.30 17.91 8.08
N ASP A 73 1.93 17.06 9.04
CA ASP A 73 2.85 16.38 9.95
C ASP A 73 2.56 14.88 9.96
N PHE A 74 3.59 14.08 9.68
CA PHE A 74 3.53 12.62 9.65
C PHE A 74 4.24 11.95 10.82
N SER A 75 4.82 12.72 11.75
CA SER A 75 5.72 12.22 12.79
C SER A 75 5.09 11.13 13.65
N SER A 76 3.83 11.30 14.06
CA SER A 76 3.10 10.32 14.88
C SER A 76 2.79 9.02 14.12
N PHE A 77 2.55 9.09 12.82
CA PHE A 77 2.32 7.92 11.96
C PHE A 77 3.63 7.16 11.71
N MET A 78 4.73 7.88 11.54
CA MET A 78 6.06 7.28 11.40
C MET A 78 6.51 6.56 12.67
N LEU A 79 6.18 7.09 13.86
CA LEU A 79 6.44 6.42 15.12
C LEU A 79 5.64 5.11 15.26
N GLN A 80 4.38 5.09 14.80
CA GLN A 80 3.58 3.85 14.77
C GLN A 80 4.18 2.82 13.82
N ALA A 81 4.61 3.25 12.63
CA ALA A 81 5.29 2.40 11.66
C ALA A 81 6.59 1.82 12.23
N GLN A 82 7.42 2.65 12.89
CA GLN A 82 8.66 2.20 13.53
C GLN A 82 8.38 1.17 14.63
N ASN A 83 7.37 1.40 15.47
CA ASN A 83 6.99 0.50 16.55
C ASN A 83 6.43 -0.84 16.05
N SER A 84 5.92 -0.91 14.81
CA SER A 84 5.44 -2.15 14.19
C SER A 84 6.55 -3.17 13.93
N LYS A 85 7.81 -2.70 13.84
CA LYS A 85 8.99 -3.52 13.47
C LYS A 85 8.86 -4.15 12.07
N ALA A 86 8.07 -3.56 11.19
CA ALA A 86 8.08 -3.92 9.78
C ALA A 86 9.45 -3.60 9.16
N GLN A 87 9.83 -4.37 8.14
CA GLN A 87 11.05 -4.13 7.37
C GLN A 87 10.83 -3.00 6.36
N ILE A 88 9.59 -2.88 5.87
CA ILE A 88 9.12 -1.91 4.90
C ILE A 88 7.99 -1.09 5.50
#